data_AF-A0A925DLJ7-F1
#
_entry.id   AF-A0A925DLJ7-F1
#
_cell.length_a   1.000
_cell.length_b   1.000
_cell.length_c   1.000
_cell.angle_alpha   90.00
_cell.angle_beta   90.00
_cell.angle_gamma   90.00
#
_symmetry.space_group_name_H-M   'P 1'
#
loop_
_entity.id
_entity.type
_entity.pdbx_description
1 polymer ?
#
loop_
_entity_poly.entity_id
_entity_poly.type
_entity_poly.pdbx_seq_one_letter_code
_entity_poly.pdbx_strand_id
1 'polypeptide(L)'
;VVPAAPVVAAVAAPVAQPGWRQRARASFDRFKWILLAIAGPLVGYALLRRVRVRRPRGAASWLVRAVVYGALLFVGLPVIWSLMALKEERAQPAGGPVPCRMVGVWSLLHGGVMRRVELKDDGSFVQAASQVGADKPGGYKGRWEVKGDAIIWYDDNPAAEPDVNPMERTGPTSFVLTEGNGSKTKFDMIRPAESTRCTRD
;
A
#
# COMPACT_ATOMS: atom_id res chain seq x y z
N VAL A 1 -51.45 4.04 -10.61
CA VAL A 1 -50.37 3.36 -9.85
C VAL A 1 -49.46 2.70 -10.88
N VAL A 2 -48.31 3.30 -11.17
CA VAL A 2 -47.33 2.75 -12.11
C VAL A 2 -46.44 1.79 -11.32
N PRO A 3 -46.34 0.49 -11.68
CA PRO A 3 -45.45 -0.42 -10.98
C PRO A 3 -44.00 0.01 -11.22
N ALA A 4 -43.27 0.26 -10.13
CA ALA A 4 -41.85 0.53 -10.17
C ALA A 4 -41.10 -0.71 -10.68
N ALA A 5 -40.34 -0.55 -11.77
CA ALA A 5 -39.53 -1.62 -12.32
C ALA A 5 -38.43 -2.03 -11.31
N PRO A 6 -38.12 -3.33 -11.17
CA PRO A 6 -37.06 -3.79 -10.30
C PRO A 6 -35.71 -3.28 -10.81
N VAL A 7 -35.02 -2.48 -9.99
CA VAL A 7 -33.62 -2.11 -10.22
C VAL A 7 -32.78 -3.35 -9.93
N VAL A 8 -32.43 -4.09 -10.98
CA VAL A 8 -31.47 -5.19 -10.89
C VAL A 8 -30.09 -4.57 -10.65
N ALA A 9 -29.64 -4.57 -9.40
CA ALA A 9 -28.28 -4.19 -9.07
C ALA A 9 -27.32 -5.14 -9.80
N ALA A 10 -26.59 -4.60 -10.77
CA ALA A 10 -25.57 -5.35 -11.49
C ALA A 10 -24.47 -5.73 -10.50
N VAL A 11 -24.47 -6.99 -10.08
CA VAL A 11 -23.38 -7.56 -9.27
C VAL A 11 -22.13 -7.51 -10.12
N ALA A 12 -21.22 -6.59 -9.80
CA ALA A 12 -19.94 -6.51 -10.48
C ALA A 12 -19.20 -7.83 -10.28
N ALA A 13 -18.83 -8.49 -11.40
CA ALA A 13 -18.08 -9.73 -11.34
C ALA A 13 -16.74 -9.49 -10.60
N PRO A 14 -16.29 -10.43 -9.77
CA PRO A 14 -15.02 -10.30 -9.08
C PRO A 14 -13.89 -10.14 -10.10
N VAL A 15 -13.16 -9.03 -10.01
CA VAL A 15 -12.00 -8.77 -10.86
C VAL A 15 -10.95 -9.81 -10.53
N ALA A 16 -10.68 -10.71 -11.47
CA ALA A 16 -9.67 -11.74 -11.30
C ALA A 16 -8.29 -11.10 -11.05
N GLN A 17 -7.75 -11.32 -9.86
CA GLN A 17 -6.42 -10.84 -9.48
C GLN A 17 -5.35 -11.51 -10.38
N PRO A 18 -4.42 -10.75 -10.97
CA PRO A 18 -3.39 -11.32 -11.83
C PRO A 18 -2.50 -12.29 -11.06
N GLY A 19 -2.30 -13.47 -11.64
CA GLY A 19 -1.45 -14.50 -11.07
C GLY A 19 -0.01 -14.02 -10.87
N TRP A 20 0.70 -14.60 -9.90
CA TRP A 20 2.06 -14.18 -9.52
C TRP A 20 3.03 -14.10 -10.71
N ARG A 21 2.87 -14.98 -11.72
CA ARG A 21 3.69 -14.97 -12.94
C ARG A 21 3.52 -13.69 -13.76
N GLN A 22 2.30 -13.18 -13.87
CA GLN A 22 2.03 -11.92 -14.58
C GLN A 22 2.62 -10.72 -13.83
N ARG A 23 2.49 -10.70 -12.49
CA ARG A 23 3.13 -9.68 -11.65
C ARG A 23 4.66 -9.70 -11.76
N ALA A 24 5.26 -10.88 -11.78
CA ALA A 24 6.70 -11.05 -11.95
C ALA A 24 7.18 -10.55 -13.33
N ARG A 25 6.45 -10.87 -14.40
CA ARG A 25 6.77 -10.41 -15.76
C ARG A 25 6.70 -8.89 -15.90
N ALA A 26 5.61 -8.29 -15.39
CA ALA A 26 5.44 -6.83 -15.41
C ALA A 26 6.54 -6.12 -14.61
N SER A 27 6.97 -6.71 -13.49
CA SER A 27 8.11 -6.20 -12.73
C SER A 27 9.42 -6.32 -13.51
N PHE A 28 9.71 -7.48 -14.10
CA PHE A 28 10.93 -7.69 -14.87
C PHE A 28 11.06 -6.72 -16.05
N ASP A 29 9.98 -6.46 -16.78
CA ASP A 29 10.01 -5.51 -17.90
C ASP A 29 10.32 -4.08 -17.47
N ARG A 30 9.93 -3.67 -16.26
CA ARG A 30 10.32 -2.37 -15.69
C ARG A 30 11.79 -2.32 -15.30
N PHE A 31 12.33 -3.42 -14.75
CA PHE A 31 13.68 -3.44 -14.18
C PHE A 31 14.78 -3.89 -15.15
N LYS A 32 14.46 -4.48 -16.31
CA LYS A 32 15.46 -5.04 -17.24
C LYS A 32 16.52 -4.04 -17.69
N TRP A 33 16.13 -2.77 -17.90
CA TRP A 33 17.07 -1.72 -18.30
C TRP A 33 18.02 -1.32 -17.17
N ILE A 34 17.54 -1.31 -15.92
CA ILE A 34 18.36 -1.05 -14.73
C ILE A 34 19.34 -2.21 -14.54
N LEU A 35 18.88 -3.45 -14.66
CA LEU A 35 19.74 -4.64 -14.58
C LEU A 35 20.82 -4.63 -15.67
N LEU A 36 20.49 -4.26 -16.91
CA LEU A 36 21.45 -4.09 -18.00
C LEU A 36 22.45 -2.96 -17.72
N ALA A 37 21.99 -1.82 -17.19
CA ALA A 37 22.85 -0.68 -16.86
C ALA A 37 23.85 -0.99 -15.73
N ILE A 38 23.52 -1.89 -14.80
CA ILE A 38 24.41 -2.31 -13.72
C ILE A 38 25.31 -3.48 -14.15
N ALA A 39 24.73 -4.51 -14.77
CA ALA A 39 25.46 -5.71 -15.16
C ALA A 39 26.42 -5.46 -16.33
N GLY A 40 26.05 -4.61 -17.29
CA GLY A 40 26.86 -4.29 -18.47
C GLY A 40 28.26 -3.78 -18.11
N PRO A 41 28.41 -2.74 -17.28
CA PRO A 41 29.71 -2.24 -16.83
C PRO A 41 30.52 -3.28 -16.04
N LEU A 42 29.88 -4.09 -15.19
CA LEU A 42 30.56 -5.13 -14.41
C LEU A 42 31.13 -6.24 -15.31
N VAL A 43 30.34 -6.70 -16.29
CA VAL A 43 30.76 -7.69 -17.28
C VAL A 43 31.86 -7.12 -18.17
N GLY A 44 31.70 -5.89 -18.65
CA GLY A 44 32.71 -5.18 -19.43
C GLY A 44 34.02 -5.03 -18.67
N TYR A 45 33.97 -4.65 -17.39
CA TYR A 45 35.13 -4.56 -16.52
C TYR A 45 35.79 -5.93 -16.29
N ALA A 46 35.00 -6.98 -16.04
CA ALA A 46 35.52 -8.34 -15.86
C ALA A 46 36.22 -8.86 -17.13
N LEU A 47 35.67 -8.58 -18.31
CA LEU A 47 36.27 -8.92 -19.60
C LEU A 47 37.56 -8.13 -19.85
N LEU A 48 37.55 -6.82 -19.61
CA LEU A 48 38.74 -5.95 -19.69
C LEU A 48 39.85 -6.42 -18.76
N ARG A 49 39.52 -6.96 -17.59
CA ARG A 49 40.50 -7.51 -16.64
C ARG A 49 41.09 -8.85 -17.09
N ARG A 50 40.36 -9.64 -17.87
CA ARG A 50 40.84 -10.92 -18.42
C ARG A 50 41.77 -10.72 -19.61
N VAL A 51 41.50 -9.72 -20.45
CA VAL A 51 42.43 -9.30 -21.48
C VAL A 51 43.65 -8.73 -20.76
N ARG A 52 44.86 -9.27 -20.98
CA ARG A 52 46.13 -8.75 -20.40
C ARG A 52 46.48 -7.38 -21.01
N VAL A 53 45.62 -6.40 -20.85
CA VAL A 53 45.90 -5.01 -21.18
C VAL A 53 46.98 -4.55 -20.21
N ARG A 54 48.13 -4.10 -20.73
CA ARG A 54 49.20 -3.50 -19.94
C ARG A 54 48.56 -2.46 -19.02
N ARG A 55 48.68 -2.64 -17.70
CA ARG A 55 48.11 -1.71 -16.72
C ARG A 55 48.58 -0.30 -17.08
N PRO A 56 47.66 0.65 -17.36
CA PRO A 56 48.06 2.03 -17.58
C PRO A 56 48.73 2.52 -16.29
N ARG A 57 50.02 2.87 -16.37
CA ARG A 57 50.75 3.49 -15.27
C ARG A 57 50.59 5.01 -15.37
N GLY A 58 50.43 5.70 -14.25
CA GLY A 58 50.33 7.16 -14.19
C GLY A 58 48.95 7.73 -14.52
N ALA A 59 48.91 8.89 -15.18
CA ALA A 59 47.70 9.70 -15.39
C ALA A 59 46.53 8.96 -16.06
N ALA A 60 46.83 8.02 -16.95
CA ALA A 60 45.82 7.21 -17.63
C ALA A 60 44.98 6.33 -16.66
N SER A 61 45.57 5.88 -15.53
CA SER A 61 44.81 5.15 -14.50
C SER A 61 43.80 6.04 -13.78
N TRP A 62 44.09 7.33 -13.64
CA TRP A 62 43.21 8.28 -12.97
C TRP A 62 42.01 8.62 -13.86
N LEU A 63 42.25 8.83 -15.15
CA LEU A 63 41.21 9.04 -16.16
C LEU A 63 40.22 7.88 -16.22
N VAL A 64 40.71 6.63 -16.28
CA VAL A 64 39.82 5.45 -16.30
C VAL A 64 38.96 5.37 -15.05
N ARG A 65 39.53 5.64 -13.86
CA ARG A 65 38.76 5.66 -12.61
C ARG A 65 37.71 6.78 -12.62
N ALA A 66 38.06 7.98 -13.05
CA ALA A 66 37.14 9.11 -13.14
C ALA A 66 35.95 8.81 -14.07
N VAL A 67 36.20 8.16 -15.21
CA VAL A 67 35.13 7.74 -16.14
C VAL A 67 34.21 6.70 -15.50
N VAL A 68 34.78 5.68 -14.85
CA VAL A 68 33.98 4.61 -14.21
C VAL A 68 33.15 5.16 -13.05
N TYR A 69 33.75 5.97 -12.16
CA TYR A 69 33.03 6.56 -11.05
C TYR A 69 32.01 7.61 -11.52
N GLY A 70 32.35 8.42 -12.52
CA GLY A 70 31.44 9.36 -13.14
C GLY A 70 30.21 8.66 -13.74
N ALA A 71 30.41 7.55 -14.45
CA ALA A 71 29.32 6.74 -14.99
C ALA A 71 28.45 6.13 -13.87
N LEU A 72 29.06 5.59 -12.81
CA LEU A 72 28.32 5.06 -11.66
C LEU A 72 27.51 6.15 -10.96
N LEU A 73 28.06 7.36 -10.81
CA LEU A 73 27.37 8.48 -10.17
C LEU A 73 26.21 8.97 -11.03
N PHE A 74 26.41 9.08 -12.36
CA PHE A 74 25.39 9.48 -13.31
C PHE A 74 24.21 8.51 -13.41
N VAL A 75 24.46 7.20 -13.25
CA VAL A 75 23.40 6.17 -13.21
C VAL A 75 22.80 6.04 -11.81
N GLY A 76 23.63 6.11 -10.76
CA GLY A 76 23.23 5.89 -9.38
C GLY A 76 22.39 7.02 -8.80
N LEU A 77 22.74 8.28 -9.07
CA LEU A 77 22.00 9.44 -8.55
C LEU A 77 20.53 9.47 -8.98
N PRO A 78 20.18 9.31 -10.28
CA PRO A 78 18.78 9.28 -10.70
C PRO A 78 17.99 8.14 -10.06
N VAL A 79 18.61 6.96 -9.86
CA VAL A 79 17.95 5.82 -9.20
C VAL A 79 17.69 6.12 -7.73
N ILE A 80 18.69 6.64 -7.00
CA ILE A 80 18.53 7.04 -5.60
C ILE A 80 17.47 8.13 -5.49
N TRP A 81 17.50 9.13 -6.37
CA TRP A 81 16.53 10.21 -6.35
C TRP A 81 15.11 9.73 -6.69
N SER A 82 14.96 8.83 -7.66
CA SER A 82 13.68 8.18 -7.97
C SER A 82 13.16 7.36 -6.79
N LEU A 83 14.02 6.63 -6.08
CA LEU A 83 13.64 5.89 -4.87
C LEU A 83 13.20 6.82 -3.73
N MET A 84 13.86 7.98 -3.58
CA MET A 84 13.47 9.00 -2.61
C MET A 84 12.13 9.66 -3.00
N ALA A 85 11.94 10.01 -4.27
CA ALA A 85 10.69 10.57 -4.78
C ALA A 85 9.51 9.61 -4.60
N LEU A 86 9.71 8.29 -4.83
CA LEU A 86 8.69 7.28 -4.60
C LEU A 86 8.31 7.13 -3.11
N LYS A 87 9.24 7.41 -2.18
CA LYS A 87 8.93 7.46 -0.75
C LYS A 87 8.08 8.68 -0.41
N GLU A 88 8.35 9.80 -1.05
CA GLU A 88 7.65 11.06 -0.81
C GLU A 88 6.26 11.10 -1.47
N GLU A 89 6.09 10.45 -2.62
CA GLU A 89 4.77 10.27 -3.23
C GLU A 89 3.90 9.25 -2.48
N ARG A 90 4.54 8.35 -1.69
CA ARG A 90 3.87 7.55 -0.66
C ARG A 90 3.63 8.31 0.65
N ALA A 91 3.95 9.61 0.72
CA ALA A 91 3.43 10.43 1.80
C ALA A 91 1.92 10.26 1.78
N GLN A 92 1.45 9.57 2.81
CA GLN A 92 0.09 9.11 2.97
C GLN A 92 -0.88 10.25 2.59
N PRO A 93 -1.84 10.03 1.66
CA PRO A 93 -2.66 11.11 1.11
C PRO A 93 -3.29 11.91 2.25
N ALA A 94 -3.17 13.24 2.27
CA ALA A 94 -3.86 14.05 3.28
C ALA A 94 -5.30 13.55 3.39
N GLY A 95 -5.69 13.03 4.57
CA GLY A 95 -6.81 12.10 4.71
C GLY A 95 -8.04 12.61 3.98
N GLY A 96 -8.67 11.78 3.15
CA GLY A 96 -9.89 12.14 2.45
C GLY A 96 -11.02 12.52 3.42
N PRO A 97 -12.13 13.10 2.93
CA PRO A 97 -13.26 13.46 3.76
C PRO A 97 -13.74 12.26 4.59
N VAL A 98 -13.76 12.41 5.92
CA VAL A 98 -14.19 11.37 6.85
C VAL A 98 -15.67 11.56 7.21
N PRO A 99 -16.54 10.56 7.04
CA PRO A 99 -17.95 10.67 7.44
C PRO A 99 -18.11 10.74 8.96
N CYS A 100 -18.79 11.77 9.48
CA CYS A 100 -18.96 11.96 10.93
C CYS A 100 -19.56 10.74 11.64
N ARG A 101 -20.52 10.07 10.98
CA ARG A 101 -21.20 8.88 11.52
C ARG A 101 -20.29 7.67 11.69
N MET A 102 -19.09 7.67 11.10
CA MET A 102 -18.13 6.58 11.23
C MET A 102 -17.09 6.82 12.32
N VAL A 103 -16.96 8.07 12.79
CA VAL A 103 -16.01 8.45 13.83
C VAL A 103 -16.48 7.94 15.19
N GLY A 104 -15.65 7.14 15.86
CA GLY A 104 -16.00 6.53 17.13
C GLY A 104 -15.24 5.25 17.43
N VAL A 105 -15.67 4.59 18.51
CA VAL A 105 -15.19 3.29 18.94
C VAL A 105 -16.16 2.21 18.46
N TRP A 106 -15.62 1.19 17.81
CA TRP A 106 -16.35 0.10 17.19
C TRP A 106 -15.89 -1.25 17.75
N SER A 107 -16.83 -2.19 17.86
CA SER A 107 -16.51 -3.61 17.92
C SER A 107 -16.42 -4.13 16.49
N LEU A 108 -15.46 -5.02 16.24
CA LEU A 108 -15.32 -5.74 14.98
C LEU A 108 -15.36 -7.24 15.27
N LEU A 109 -16.18 -7.98 14.55
CA LEU A 109 -16.32 -9.43 14.67
C LEU A 109 -15.90 -10.08 13.35
N HIS A 110 -14.76 -10.80 13.38
CA HIS A 110 -14.21 -11.50 12.23
C HIS A 110 -13.84 -12.94 12.63
N GLY A 111 -14.39 -13.94 11.93
CA GLY A 111 -14.10 -15.35 12.20
C GLY A 111 -14.40 -15.76 13.65
N GLY A 112 -15.42 -15.17 14.28
CA GLY A 112 -15.77 -15.41 15.69
C GLY A 112 -14.89 -14.70 16.72
N VAL A 113 -13.86 -13.96 16.29
CA VAL A 113 -13.00 -13.17 17.18
C VAL A 113 -13.50 -11.73 17.21
N MET A 114 -13.87 -11.25 18.39
CA MET A 114 -14.24 -9.86 18.61
C MET A 114 -13.00 -9.03 18.96
N ARG A 115 -12.85 -7.87 18.33
CA ARG A 115 -11.82 -6.88 18.67
C ARG A 115 -12.45 -5.49 18.74
N ARG A 116 -11.69 -4.52 19.23
CA ARG A 116 -12.10 -3.12 19.31
C ARG A 116 -11.22 -2.29 18.39
N VAL A 117 -11.84 -1.39 17.62
CA VAL A 117 -11.14 -0.41 16.79
C VAL A 117 -11.70 0.98 17.06
N GLU A 118 -10.84 1.97 17.07
CA GLU A 118 -11.19 3.38 17.17
C GLU A 118 -10.89 4.06 15.84
N LEU A 119 -11.91 4.64 15.23
CA LEU A 119 -11.85 5.43 14.00
C LEU A 119 -11.90 6.90 14.38
N LYS A 120 -10.82 7.63 14.13
CA LYS A 120 -10.70 9.05 14.45
C LYS A 120 -11.08 9.94 13.27
N ASP A 121 -11.39 11.20 13.57
CA ASP A 121 -11.82 12.18 12.57
C ASP A 121 -10.70 12.78 11.72
N ASP A 122 -9.44 12.56 12.10
CA ASP A 122 -8.27 12.84 11.28
C ASP A 122 -7.96 11.73 10.26
N GLY A 123 -8.82 10.72 10.19
CA GLY A 123 -8.65 9.56 9.32
C GLY A 123 -7.64 8.55 9.85
N SER A 124 -7.13 8.68 11.08
CA SER A 124 -6.34 7.62 11.71
C SER A 124 -7.24 6.58 12.39
N PHE A 125 -6.74 5.35 12.53
CA PHE A 125 -7.40 4.32 13.34
C PHE A 125 -6.41 3.59 14.24
N VAL A 126 -6.94 3.04 15.33
CA VAL A 126 -6.20 2.14 16.23
C VAL A 126 -7.09 0.96 16.62
N GLN A 127 -6.64 -0.25 16.34
CA GLN A 127 -7.24 -1.49 16.79
C GLN A 127 -6.50 -2.00 18.03
N ALA A 128 -7.25 -2.21 19.11
CA ALA A 128 -6.70 -2.82 20.31
C ALA A 128 -6.26 -4.28 20.03
N ALA A 129 -5.20 -4.71 20.71
CA ALA A 129 -4.83 -6.12 20.71
C ALA A 129 -5.98 -6.96 21.28
N SER A 130 -6.19 -8.16 20.71
CA SER A 130 -7.13 -9.11 21.30
C SER A 130 -6.62 -9.53 22.67
N GLN A 131 -7.44 -9.41 23.71
CA GLN A 131 -7.09 -9.97 25.03
C GLN A 131 -7.19 -11.51 25.03
N VAL A 132 -7.83 -12.08 24.01
CA VAL A 132 -8.03 -13.52 23.86
C VAL A 132 -7.09 -14.02 22.76
N GLY A 133 -6.11 -14.84 23.14
CA GLY A 133 -5.09 -15.42 22.27
C GLY A 133 -3.73 -14.74 22.41
N ALA A 134 -2.73 -15.47 22.93
CA ALA A 134 -1.43 -14.95 23.35
C ALA A 134 -0.47 -14.55 22.21
N ASP A 135 -0.84 -14.75 20.94
CA ASP A 135 0.18 -14.89 19.90
C ASP A 135 0.48 -13.64 19.07
N LYS A 136 -0.22 -12.51 19.28
CA LYS A 136 0.13 -11.25 18.59
C LYS A 136 0.00 -10.03 19.50
N PRO A 137 1.10 -9.59 20.15
CA PRO A 137 1.11 -8.42 21.03
C PRO A 137 0.96 -7.07 20.32
N GLY A 138 0.77 -7.03 19.00
CA GLY A 138 0.63 -5.79 18.24
C GLY A 138 -0.83 -5.41 18.00
N GLY A 139 -1.28 -4.29 18.58
CA GLY A 139 -2.44 -3.59 18.05
C GLY A 139 -2.21 -3.17 16.59
N TYR A 140 -3.27 -3.10 15.81
CA TYR A 140 -3.20 -2.63 14.42
C TYR A 140 -3.39 -1.12 14.40
N LYS A 141 -2.63 -0.38 13.60
CA LYS A 141 -2.81 1.07 13.48
C LYS A 141 -2.46 1.52 12.07
N GLY A 142 -3.04 2.64 11.69
CA GLY A 142 -2.92 3.15 10.34
C GLY A 142 -3.88 4.29 10.09
N ARG A 143 -4.25 4.44 8.82
CA ARG A 143 -5.24 5.41 8.37
C ARG A 143 -6.37 4.75 7.59
N TRP A 144 -7.49 5.42 7.54
CA TRP A 144 -8.68 4.96 6.86
C TRP A 144 -9.35 6.11 6.13
N GLU A 145 -10.05 5.79 5.04
CA GLU A 145 -10.96 6.71 4.38
C GLU A 145 -12.12 5.95 3.76
N VAL A 146 -13.20 6.65 3.44
CA VAL A 146 -14.37 6.07 2.76
C VAL A 146 -14.42 6.62 1.34
N LYS A 147 -14.48 5.71 0.36
CA LYS A 147 -14.56 6.07 -1.05
C LYS A 147 -15.70 5.31 -1.70
N GLY A 148 -16.80 6.02 -1.96
CA GLY A 148 -18.03 5.41 -2.46
C GLY A 148 -18.66 4.49 -1.40
N ASP A 149 -18.82 3.22 -1.75
CA ASP A 149 -19.35 2.16 -0.90
C ASP A 149 -18.24 1.29 -0.28
N ALA A 150 -16.97 1.71 -0.31
CA ALA A 150 -15.85 0.99 0.27
C ALA A 150 -15.15 1.81 1.36
N ILE A 151 -14.59 1.10 2.34
CA ILE A 151 -13.58 1.64 3.25
C ILE A 151 -12.20 1.20 2.76
N ILE A 152 -11.23 2.11 2.83
CA ILE A 152 -9.85 1.84 2.44
C ILE A 152 -8.98 1.97 3.69
N TRP A 153 -8.20 0.94 3.99
CA TRP A 153 -7.25 0.93 5.11
C TRP A 153 -5.82 1.06 4.60
N TYR A 154 -5.07 1.93 5.25
CA TYR A 154 -3.65 2.14 5.04
C TYR A 154 -2.91 1.73 6.30
N ASP A 155 -2.13 0.66 6.21
CA ASP A 155 -1.25 0.24 7.29
C ASP A 155 -0.18 1.30 7.58
N ASP A 156 0.27 1.37 8.84
CA ASP A 156 1.48 2.12 9.20
C ASP A 156 2.75 1.55 8.54
N ASN A 157 2.73 0.28 8.11
CA ASN A 157 3.78 -0.31 7.30
C ASN A 157 3.69 0.19 5.84
N PRO A 158 4.65 1.03 5.37
CA PRO A 158 4.61 1.60 4.03
C PRO A 158 4.84 0.58 2.90
N ALA A 159 5.19 -0.67 3.24
CA ALA A 159 5.29 -1.77 2.28
C ALA A 159 3.97 -2.51 2.09
N ALA A 160 2.99 -2.35 2.98
CA ALA A 160 1.67 -2.94 2.81
C ALA A 160 0.90 -2.19 1.71
N GLU A 161 0.20 -2.94 0.87
CA GLU A 161 -0.74 -2.36 -0.09
C GLU A 161 -2.02 -1.94 0.67
N PRO A 162 -2.70 -0.84 0.25
CA PRO A 162 -3.97 -0.46 0.86
C PRO A 162 -5.02 -1.57 0.72
N ASP A 163 -5.72 -1.86 1.81
CA ASP A 163 -6.83 -2.82 1.80
C ASP A 163 -8.13 -2.10 1.48
N VAL A 164 -8.82 -2.53 0.43
CA VAL A 164 -10.05 -1.89 -0.06
C VAL A 164 -11.19 -2.85 0.17
N ASN A 165 -12.04 -2.56 1.16
CA ASN A 165 -13.14 -3.44 1.55
C ASN A 165 -14.49 -2.80 1.20
N PRO A 166 -15.29 -3.43 0.31
CA PRO A 166 -16.68 -3.05 0.12
C PRO A 166 -17.44 -3.10 1.44
N MET A 167 -18.27 -2.09 1.66
CA MET A 167 -19.03 -1.86 2.88
C MET A 167 -20.54 -1.93 2.57
N GLU A 168 -21.20 -2.89 3.21
CA GLU A 168 -22.65 -3.03 3.22
C GLU A 168 -23.20 -2.40 4.50
N ARG A 169 -23.98 -1.33 4.37
CA ARG A 169 -24.63 -0.68 5.51
C ARG A 169 -25.80 -1.52 5.99
N THR A 170 -25.82 -1.83 7.27
CA THR A 170 -26.89 -2.60 7.89
C THR A 170 -27.72 -1.76 8.87
N GLY A 171 -27.22 -0.61 9.32
CA GLY A 171 -27.94 0.30 10.19
C GLY A 171 -27.23 1.66 10.39
N PRO A 172 -27.72 2.50 11.30
CA PRO A 172 -27.10 3.80 11.62
C PRO A 172 -25.77 3.65 12.40
N THR A 173 -25.62 2.55 13.14
CA THR A 173 -24.49 2.26 14.02
C THR A 173 -23.86 0.90 13.70
N SER A 174 -24.11 0.35 12.52
CA SER A 174 -23.60 -0.95 12.11
C SER A 174 -23.38 -1.03 10.60
N PHE A 175 -22.32 -1.74 10.22
CA PHE A 175 -22.01 -2.07 8.83
C PHE A 175 -21.24 -3.38 8.75
N VAL A 176 -21.16 -3.94 7.55
CA VAL A 176 -20.42 -5.17 7.27
C VAL A 176 -19.42 -4.90 6.16
N LEU A 177 -18.17 -5.28 6.38
CA LEU A 177 -17.14 -5.27 5.35
C LEU A 177 -17.04 -6.62 4.69
N THR A 178 -16.78 -6.62 3.38
CA THR A 178 -16.33 -7.82 2.65
C THR A 178 -14.82 -7.73 2.47
N GLU A 179 -14.11 -8.64 3.11
CA GLU A 179 -12.65 -8.72 3.08
C GLU A 179 -12.17 -9.20 1.70
N GLY A 180 -10.88 -9.00 1.38
CA GLY A 180 -10.30 -9.42 0.10
C GLY A 180 -10.39 -10.94 -0.19
N ASN A 181 -10.58 -11.76 0.85
CA ASN A 181 -10.82 -13.20 0.73
C ASN A 181 -12.31 -13.58 0.65
N GLY A 182 -13.22 -12.60 0.59
CA GLY A 182 -14.68 -12.79 0.57
C GLY A 182 -15.32 -13.04 1.94
N SER A 183 -14.53 -13.14 3.02
CA SER A 183 -15.09 -13.23 4.38
C SER A 183 -15.75 -11.91 4.79
N LYS A 184 -16.70 -11.99 5.73
CA LYS A 184 -17.42 -10.82 6.23
C LYS A 184 -16.92 -10.43 7.62
N THR A 185 -16.67 -9.15 7.82
CA THR A 185 -16.36 -8.56 9.13
C THR A 185 -17.49 -7.63 9.53
N LYS A 186 -18.15 -7.93 10.65
CA LYS A 186 -19.24 -7.09 11.16
C LYS A 186 -18.68 -6.02 12.09
N PHE A 187 -19.13 -4.78 11.90
CA PHE A 187 -18.82 -3.65 12.77
C PHE A 187 -20.09 -3.18 13.46
N ASP A 188 -20.04 -3.05 14.78
CA ASP A 188 -21.09 -2.45 15.60
C ASP A 188 -20.48 -1.31 16.44
N MET A 189 -21.10 -0.13 16.40
CA MET A 189 -20.58 1.03 17.12
C MET A 189 -20.79 0.84 18.63
N ILE A 190 -19.71 0.95 19.38
CA ILE A 190 -19.73 0.95 20.85
C ILE A 190 -20.01 2.37 21.36
N ARG A 191 -19.31 3.36 20.82
CA ARG A 191 -19.41 4.76 21.27
C ARG A 191 -19.09 5.73 20.14
N PRO A 192 -20.00 6.63 19.74
CA PRO A 192 -19.68 7.69 18.78
C PRO A 192 -18.65 8.65 19.39
N ALA A 193 -17.83 9.27 18.55
CA ALA A 193 -16.95 10.36 18.96
C ALA A 193 -17.37 11.67 18.30
N GLU A 194 -17.35 12.75 19.07
CA GLU A 194 -17.58 14.08 18.53
C GLU A 194 -16.41 14.49 17.65
N SER A 195 -16.71 15.20 16.57
CA SER A 195 -15.69 15.68 15.64
C SER A 195 -16.03 17.07 15.12
N THR A 196 -14.97 17.85 14.92
CA THR A 196 -15.02 19.18 14.30
C THR A 196 -14.53 19.17 12.85
N ARG A 197 -14.01 18.03 12.37
CA ARG A 197 -13.31 17.91 11.08
C ARG A 197 -14.05 17.06 10.05
N CYS A 198 -14.99 16.24 10.49
CA CYS A 198 -15.74 15.35 9.61
C CYS A 198 -16.85 16.10 8.86
N THR A 199 -17.29 15.52 7.74
CA THR A 199 -18.45 16.00 6.98
C THR A 199 -19.71 15.30 7.50
N ARG A 200 -20.76 16.08 7.82
CA ARG A 200 -22.07 15.51 8.13
C ARG A 200 -22.72 15.06 6.82
N ASP A 201 -22.93 13.76 6.70
CA ASP A 201 -23.71 13.15 5.61
C ASP A 201 -25.21 13.41 5.78
#